data_AF-A0A7D7VMJ3-F1
#
_entry.id   AF-A0A7D7VMJ3-F1
#
_cell.length_a   1.000
_cell.length_b   1.000
_cell.length_c   1.000
_cell.angle_alpha   90.00
_cell.angle_beta   90.00
_cell.angle_gamma   90.00
#
_symmetry.space_group_name_H-M   'P 1'
#
loop_
_entity.id
_entity.type
_entity.pdbx_description
1 polymer ?
#
loop_
_entity_poly.entity_id
_entity_poly.type
_entity_poly.pdbx_seq_one_letter_code
_entity_poly.pdbx_strand_id
1 'polypeptide(L)'
;MIMNKTLLVMPLILLSISSVSSNDDEIIGQTPGCMMSDYTLADKSDYVLPFPIGKEYTVTQGNCGLHTHRSEYNLRFSYDFPIPIGGDITAVRNGEVINLDEQFPNDTNDHSQTNWIGIKHEDGTIAVYLHLNTKGVFVEIGDEVKQGEIIGISGSSGYTEYRPHLHFHITEKEHDTCQLSLHEQPNTSKYSLKGCKTIPITFKNAEPQDTPPIQGKIYKAVTF
;
A
#
# COMPACT_ATOMS: atom_id res chain seq x y z
N MET A 1 -6.27 -79.70 -24.98
CA MET A 1 -6.99 -78.55 -24.41
C MET A 1 -6.05 -77.36 -24.38
N ILE A 2 -6.60 -76.23 -24.77
CA ILE A 2 -6.01 -74.91 -25.03
C ILE A 2 -5.15 -74.41 -23.87
N MET A 3 -4.03 -73.72 -24.15
CA MET A 3 -3.78 -72.38 -23.58
C MET A 3 -2.57 -71.69 -24.23
N ASN A 4 -2.89 -70.60 -24.94
CA ASN A 4 -2.01 -69.51 -25.36
C ASN A 4 -1.17 -68.96 -24.21
N LYS A 5 0.09 -68.65 -24.48
CA LYS A 5 0.77 -67.53 -23.81
C LYS A 5 1.39 -66.62 -24.87
N THR A 6 0.58 -65.68 -25.33
CA THR A 6 1.04 -64.52 -26.09
C THR A 6 1.91 -63.67 -25.16
N LEU A 7 3.19 -63.51 -25.52
CA LEU A 7 4.13 -62.66 -24.81
C LEU A 7 3.80 -61.20 -25.16
N LEU A 8 3.22 -60.47 -24.21
CA LEU A 8 2.88 -59.06 -24.37
C LEU A 8 4.15 -58.23 -24.10
N VAL A 9 4.78 -57.71 -25.15
CA VAL A 9 5.88 -56.75 -25.02
C VAL A 9 5.25 -55.36 -24.84
N MET A 10 5.21 -54.86 -23.61
CA MET A 10 4.82 -53.46 -23.38
C MET A 10 5.97 -52.54 -23.79
N PRO A 11 5.75 -51.53 -24.65
CA PRO A 11 6.76 -50.52 -24.90
C PRO A 11 6.93 -49.68 -23.63
N LEU A 12 8.15 -49.66 -23.09
CA LEU A 12 8.54 -48.80 -22.00
C LEU A 12 8.60 -47.36 -22.53
N ILE A 13 7.50 -46.61 -22.36
CA ILE A 13 7.48 -45.17 -22.63
C ILE A 13 8.34 -44.52 -21.55
N LEU A 14 9.58 -44.18 -21.90
CA LEU A 14 10.37 -43.22 -21.12
C LEU A 14 9.67 -41.87 -21.23
N LEU A 15 8.82 -41.54 -20.24
CA LEU A 15 8.48 -40.15 -19.99
C LEU A 15 9.76 -39.44 -19.52
N SER A 16 10.38 -38.69 -20.42
CA SER A 16 11.34 -37.67 -20.03
C SER A 16 10.59 -36.65 -19.18
N ILE A 17 10.72 -36.76 -17.86
CA ILE A 17 10.36 -35.70 -16.94
C ILE A 17 11.40 -34.61 -17.17
N SER A 18 11.13 -33.70 -18.10
CA SER A 18 11.78 -32.41 -18.12
C SER A 18 11.40 -31.73 -16.82
N SER A 19 12.31 -31.72 -15.85
CA SER A 19 12.21 -30.88 -14.66
C SER A 19 12.21 -29.43 -15.13
N VAL A 20 11.02 -28.86 -15.32
CA VAL A 20 10.85 -27.41 -15.32
C VAL A 20 11.23 -26.95 -13.93
N SER A 21 12.38 -26.28 -13.82
CA SER A 21 12.70 -25.51 -12.63
C SER A 21 11.84 -24.25 -12.66
N SER A 22 10.60 -24.35 -12.22
CA SER A 22 9.88 -23.18 -11.76
C SER A 22 10.41 -22.89 -10.35
N ASN A 23 11.46 -22.07 -10.28
CA ASN A 23 11.67 -21.23 -9.10
C ASN A 23 10.61 -20.12 -9.16
N ASP A 24 9.34 -20.53 -9.12
CA ASP A 24 8.25 -19.64 -8.78
C ASP A 24 8.24 -19.69 -7.26
N ASP A 25 8.99 -18.79 -6.64
CA ASP A 25 8.63 -18.34 -5.30
C ASP A 25 7.20 -17.80 -5.44
N GLU A 26 6.23 -18.68 -5.20
CA GLU A 26 4.84 -18.31 -5.02
C GLU A 26 4.86 -17.27 -3.89
N ILE A 27 4.80 -15.98 -4.26
CA ILE A 27 4.77 -14.88 -3.29
C ILE A 27 3.47 -15.06 -2.51
N ILE A 28 3.57 -15.76 -1.38
CA ILE A 28 2.47 -16.13 -0.52
C ILE A 28 1.75 -14.84 -0.11
N GLY A 29 0.64 -14.53 -0.78
CA GLY A 29 -0.22 -13.41 -0.41
C GLY A 29 -0.46 -12.30 -1.44
N GLN A 30 -0.01 -12.41 -2.69
CA GLN A 30 -0.38 -11.45 -3.76
C GLN A 30 -1.27 -12.08 -4.83
N THR A 31 -2.37 -11.41 -5.18
CA THR A 31 -3.15 -11.77 -6.36
C THR A 31 -2.46 -11.24 -7.63
N PRO A 32 -2.53 -11.94 -8.78
CA PRO A 32 -1.74 -11.59 -9.98
C PRO A 32 -2.00 -10.19 -10.56
N GLY A 33 -3.10 -9.53 -10.22
CA GLY A 33 -3.59 -8.33 -10.90
C GLY A 33 -2.65 -7.12 -10.87
N CYS A 34 -1.81 -6.99 -9.84
CA CYS A 34 -0.92 -5.84 -9.69
C CYS A 34 0.47 -6.09 -10.27
N MET A 35 0.93 -7.34 -10.40
CA MET A 35 2.30 -7.66 -10.82
C MET A 35 2.60 -7.29 -12.27
N MET A 36 1.56 -7.17 -13.10
CA MET A 36 1.66 -6.73 -14.50
C MET A 36 1.45 -5.22 -14.69
N SER A 37 1.35 -4.45 -13.59
CA SER A 37 1.16 -3.01 -13.66
C SER A 37 2.47 -2.29 -14.00
N ASP A 38 2.35 -1.10 -14.58
CA ASP A 38 3.49 -0.28 -14.99
C ASP A 38 4.09 0.45 -13.77
N TYR A 39 4.91 -0.26 -12.99
CA TYR A 39 5.67 0.36 -11.90
C TYR A 39 6.88 1.10 -12.45
N THR A 40 7.06 2.33 -11.99
CA THR A 40 8.36 2.99 -12.10
C THR A 40 9.38 2.21 -11.26
N LEU A 41 10.56 1.94 -11.83
CA LEU A 41 11.68 1.32 -11.10
C LEU A 41 11.97 2.11 -9.81
N ALA A 42 12.25 1.41 -8.72
CA ALA A 42 12.46 2.03 -7.41
C ALA A 42 13.48 3.18 -7.47
N ASP A 43 14.65 2.97 -8.09
CA ASP A 43 15.71 3.97 -8.24
C ASP A 43 15.33 5.23 -9.05
N LYS A 44 14.20 5.18 -9.77
CA LYS A 44 13.64 6.27 -10.56
C LYS A 44 12.36 6.85 -9.95
N SER A 45 11.91 6.35 -8.81
CA SER A 45 10.70 6.84 -8.17
C SER A 45 10.88 8.28 -7.66
N ASP A 46 9.83 9.08 -7.83
CA ASP A 46 9.74 10.41 -7.20
C ASP A 46 9.40 10.31 -5.70
N TYR A 47 8.97 9.15 -5.21
CA TYR A 47 8.47 8.94 -3.86
C TYR A 47 9.51 8.33 -2.92
N VAL A 48 9.50 8.74 -1.66
CA VAL A 48 10.24 8.11 -0.56
C VAL A 48 9.29 7.39 0.39
N LEU A 49 9.82 6.46 1.19
CA LEU A 49 9.06 5.80 2.26
C LEU A 49 8.44 6.85 3.21
N PRO A 50 7.20 6.62 3.70
CA PRO A 50 6.42 7.61 4.47
C PRO A 50 6.85 7.70 5.95
N PHE A 51 8.11 7.44 6.26
CA PHE A 51 8.66 7.48 7.61
C PHE A 51 10.13 7.93 7.61
N PRO A 52 10.66 8.43 8.75
CA PRO A 52 12.00 9.01 8.80
C PRO A 52 13.12 8.07 8.36
N ILE A 53 14.18 8.65 7.78
CA ILE A 53 15.44 7.94 7.47
C ILE A 53 15.95 7.21 8.72
N GLY A 54 16.44 5.99 8.50
CA GLY A 54 16.95 5.10 9.53
C GLY A 54 15.88 4.22 10.18
N LYS A 55 14.59 4.50 9.97
CA LYS A 55 13.50 3.61 10.36
C LYS A 55 13.29 2.52 9.31
N GLU A 56 12.77 1.39 9.77
CA GLU A 56 12.43 0.25 8.93
C GLU A 56 11.15 -0.42 9.45
N TYR A 57 10.33 -0.89 8.53
CA TYR A 57 9.07 -1.56 8.84
C TYR A 57 8.78 -2.65 7.82
N THR A 58 8.10 -3.70 8.25
CA THR A 58 7.52 -4.71 7.35
C THR A 58 6.37 -4.10 6.55
N VAL A 59 6.26 -4.41 5.26
CA VAL A 59 5.00 -4.18 4.52
C VAL A 59 4.01 -5.27 4.96
N THR A 60 3.13 -4.97 5.93
CA THR A 60 2.19 -5.97 6.47
C THR A 60 1.07 -6.28 5.49
N GLN A 61 0.67 -5.29 4.70
CA GLN A 61 -0.23 -5.45 3.57
C GLN A 61 0.33 -4.65 2.40
N GLY A 62 0.53 -5.31 1.26
CA GLY A 62 1.07 -4.68 0.05
C GLY A 62 0.07 -4.69 -1.10
N ASN A 63 0.54 -4.33 -2.28
CA ASN A 63 -0.29 -4.26 -3.47
C ASN A 63 -0.89 -5.62 -3.81
N CYS A 64 -2.17 -5.64 -4.21
CA CYS A 64 -2.91 -6.87 -4.51
C CYS A 64 -2.87 -7.92 -3.39
N GLY A 65 -2.84 -7.46 -2.12
CA GLY A 65 -2.89 -8.35 -0.96
C GLY A 65 -4.21 -9.12 -0.84
N LEU A 66 -4.27 -10.06 0.10
CA LEU A 66 -5.47 -10.91 0.34
C LEU A 66 -6.57 -10.24 1.17
N HIS A 67 -6.44 -8.96 1.54
CA HIS A 67 -7.32 -8.26 2.48
C HIS A 67 -8.03 -7.06 1.85
N THR A 68 -7.73 -5.84 2.29
CA THR A 68 -8.34 -4.60 1.80
C THR A 68 -7.68 -4.10 0.52
N HIS A 69 -6.47 -4.57 0.20
CA HIS A 69 -5.69 -4.20 -0.99
C HIS A 69 -5.87 -5.19 -2.14
N ARG A 70 -6.96 -5.97 -2.18
CA ARG A 70 -7.24 -6.94 -3.25
C ARG A 70 -7.32 -6.28 -4.63
N SER A 71 -6.97 -7.05 -5.66
CA SER A 71 -6.99 -6.62 -7.07
C SER A 71 -8.28 -5.98 -7.55
N GLU A 72 -9.43 -6.38 -6.99
CA GLU A 72 -10.74 -5.89 -7.43
C GLU A 72 -11.10 -4.52 -6.83
N TYR A 73 -10.35 -4.05 -5.83
CA TYR A 73 -10.67 -2.84 -5.07
C TYR A 73 -9.87 -1.62 -5.52
N ASN A 74 -10.38 -0.43 -5.18
CA ASN A 74 -9.71 0.83 -5.47
C ASN A 74 -8.40 0.98 -4.69
N LEU A 75 -8.25 0.29 -3.55
CA LEU A 75 -7.08 0.28 -2.67
C LEU A 75 -6.00 -0.75 -3.07
N ARG A 76 -6.05 -1.29 -4.29
CA ARG A 76 -5.13 -2.37 -4.70
C ARG A 76 -3.66 -1.95 -4.74
N PHE A 77 -3.34 -0.66 -4.86
CA PHE A 77 -1.98 -0.13 -4.77
C PHE A 77 -1.83 0.68 -3.49
N SER A 78 -1.80 -0.04 -2.37
CA SER A 78 -1.69 0.54 -1.03
C SER A 78 -0.71 -0.28 -0.20
N TYR A 79 -0.09 0.39 0.78
CA TYR A 79 0.86 -0.20 1.69
C TYR A 79 0.44 0.07 3.13
N ASP A 80 0.39 -1.00 3.93
CA ASP A 80 0.26 -0.90 5.38
C ASP A 80 1.64 -1.13 6.02
N PHE A 81 2.06 -0.19 6.86
CA PHE A 81 3.28 -0.29 7.66
C PHE A 81 2.92 -0.29 9.14
N PRO A 82 3.39 -1.26 9.96
CA PRO A 82 3.07 -1.39 11.38
C PRO A 82 3.85 -0.36 12.23
N ILE A 83 3.68 0.91 11.91
CA ILE A 83 4.23 2.03 12.67
C ILE A 83 3.42 2.12 13.98
N PRO A 84 4.08 2.10 15.16
CA PRO A 84 3.36 2.18 16.43
C PRO A 84 2.69 3.55 16.59
N ILE A 85 1.66 3.61 17.43
CA ILE A 85 1.02 4.88 17.82
C ILE A 85 2.10 5.87 18.30
N GLY A 86 2.08 7.09 17.76
CA GLY A 86 3.05 8.14 18.04
C GLY A 86 4.31 8.08 17.16
N GLY A 87 4.44 7.12 16.25
CA GLY A 87 5.55 7.07 15.31
C GLY A 87 5.43 8.13 14.21
N ASP A 88 6.53 8.83 13.93
CA ASP A 88 6.57 9.91 12.94
C ASP A 88 6.23 9.43 11.53
N ILE A 89 5.40 10.20 10.83
CA ILE A 89 5.03 10.06 9.43
C ILE A 89 5.61 11.22 8.64
N THR A 90 6.22 10.92 7.49
CA THR A 90 6.86 11.94 6.63
C THR A 90 6.20 12.02 5.26
N ALA A 91 6.17 13.23 4.68
CA ALA A 91 5.68 13.44 3.33
C ALA A 91 6.53 12.68 2.30
N VAL A 92 5.89 11.86 1.47
CA VAL A 92 6.59 11.01 0.48
C VAL A 92 7.15 11.78 -0.71
N ARG A 93 6.63 12.98 -0.99
CA ARG A 93 7.00 13.84 -2.12
C ARG A 93 6.49 15.25 -1.82
N ASN A 94 7.14 16.27 -2.37
CA ASN A 94 6.69 17.66 -2.23
C ASN A 94 5.23 17.83 -2.65
N GLY A 95 4.49 18.69 -1.97
CA GLY A 95 3.11 18.98 -2.35
C GLY A 95 2.39 19.91 -1.39
N GLU A 96 1.13 20.16 -1.69
CA GLU A 96 0.22 21.03 -0.95
C GLU A 96 -0.76 20.17 -0.13
N VAL A 97 -0.94 20.46 1.15
CA VAL A 97 -1.96 19.82 1.98
C VAL A 97 -3.34 20.31 1.55
N ILE A 98 -4.19 19.41 1.06
CA ILE A 98 -5.52 19.78 0.54
C ILE A 98 -6.67 19.35 1.46
N ASN A 99 -6.45 18.31 2.28
CA ASN A 99 -7.44 17.76 3.19
C ASN A 99 -6.77 17.14 4.40
N LEU A 100 -7.47 17.15 5.54
CA LEU A 100 -7.08 16.40 6.73
C LEU A 100 -8.27 16.19 7.66
N ASP A 101 -8.14 15.22 8.57
CA ASP A 101 -8.93 15.11 9.79
C ASP A 101 -8.07 14.51 10.90
N GLU A 102 -8.25 14.95 12.13
CA GLU A 102 -7.51 14.50 13.30
C GLU A 102 -8.35 14.43 14.59
N GLN A 103 -9.67 14.56 14.47
CA GLN A 103 -10.55 14.70 15.63
C GLN A 103 -10.88 13.37 16.32
N PHE A 104 -10.65 12.25 15.65
CA PHE A 104 -11.16 10.95 16.10
C PHE A 104 -10.19 10.24 17.05
N PRO A 105 -10.70 9.58 18.10
CA PRO A 105 -9.92 8.71 18.98
C PRO A 105 -9.20 7.58 18.23
N ASN A 106 -8.16 7.04 18.86
CA ASN A 106 -7.61 5.73 18.51
C ASN A 106 -8.61 4.61 18.84
N ASP A 107 -8.44 3.47 18.17
CA ASP A 107 -9.14 2.21 18.44
C ASP A 107 -10.68 2.28 18.33
N THR A 108 -11.21 3.24 17.57
CA THR A 108 -12.66 3.39 17.33
C THR A 108 -13.24 2.20 16.57
N ASN A 109 -12.44 1.58 15.69
CA ASN A 109 -12.86 0.52 14.78
C ASN A 109 -14.12 0.86 13.98
N ASP A 110 -14.20 2.12 13.57
CA ASP A 110 -15.28 2.68 12.79
C ASP A 110 -14.70 3.43 11.59
N HIS A 111 -14.99 2.95 10.38
CA HIS A 111 -14.50 3.56 9.14
C HIS A 111 -14.85 5.05 9.03
N SER A 112 -15.95 5.51 9.64
CA SER A 112 -16.37 6.92 9.62
C SER A 112 -15.58 7.82 10.56
N GLN A 113 -14.73 7.24 11.41
CA GLN A 113 -13.93 7.94 12.42
C GLN A 113 -12.44 7.77 12.15
N THR A 114 -12.01 8.09 10.91
CA THR A 114 -10.62 7.90 10.45
C THR A 114 -9.92 9.26 10.36
N ASN A 115 -8.79 9.41 11.05
CA ASN A 115 -7.91 10.56 10.88
C ASN A 115 -6.95 10.35 9.72
N TRP A 116 -6.65 11.41 8.98
CA TRP A 116 -5.88 11.32 7.76
C TRP A 116 -5.31 12.66 7.28
N ILE A 117 -4.37 12.59 6.33
CA ILE A 117 -3.85 13.72 5.56
C ILE A 117 -3.94 13.38 4.06
N GLY A 118 -4.34 14.34 3.24
CA GLY A 118 -4.25 14.32 1.78
C GLY A 118 -3.32 15.41 1.27
N ILE A 119 -2.27 15.05 0.52
CA ILE A 119 -1.27 15.96 -0.05
C ILE A 119 -1.27 15.85 -1.57
N LYS A 120 -1.56 16.96 -2.26
CA LYS A 120 -1.57 17.05 -3.73
C LYS A 120 -0.16 17.36 -4.25
N HIS A 121 0.33 16.56 -5.18
CA HIS A 121 1.60 16.77 -5.86
C HIS A 121 1.42 17.65 -7.11
N GLU A 122 2.53 18.14 -7.66
CA GLU A 122 2.55 19.02 -8.84
C GLU A 122 1.89 18.39 -10.09
N ASP A 123 1.98 17.07 -10.24
CA ASP A 123 1.35 16.32 -11.33
C ASP A 123 -0.17 16.06 -11.11
N GLY A 124 -0.71 16.52 -9.98
CA GLY A 124 -2.09 16.37 -9.57
C GLY A 124 -2.40 15.06 -8.85
N THR A 125 -1.46 14.12 -8.72
CA THR A 125 -1.66 12.91 -7.89
C THR A 125 -1.72 13.28 -6.42
N ILE A 126 -2.35 12.44 -5.59
CA ILE A 126 -2.58 12.77 -4.18
C ILE A 126 -2.08 11.64 -3.30
N ALA A 127 -1.16 11.96 -2.39
CA ALA A 127 -0.73 11.08 -1.32
C ALA A 127 -1.74 11.10 -0.18
N VAL A 128 -2.15 9.93 0.28
CA VAL A 128 -3.09 9.76 1.38
C VAL A 128 -2.46 8.93 2.50
N TYR A 129 -2.55 9.45 3.72
CA TYR A 129 -2.02 8.85 4.95
C TYR A 129 -3.20 8.66 5.90
N LEU A 130 -3.58 7.43 6.23
CA LEU A 130 -4.72 7.14 7.12
C LEU A 130 -4.28 6.59 8.47
N HIS A 131 -5.26 6.46 9.37
CA HIS A 131 -5.12 5.89 10.72
C HIS A 131 -4.20 6.72 11.62
N LEU A 132 -4.18 8.04 11.43
CA LEU A 132 -3.35 8.94 12.22
C LEU A 132 -3.88 9.08 13.66
N ASN A 133 -3.01 9.50 14.57
CA ASN A 133 -3.37 9.72 15.96
C ASN A 133 -4.36 10.89 16.10
N THR A 134 -5.18 10.87 17.15
CA THR A 134 -6.00 12.03 17.53
C THR A 134 -5.10 13.23 17.82
N LYS A 135 -5.39 14.39 17.23
CA LYS A 135 -4.53 15.59 17.33
C LYS A 135 -3.08 15.32 16.92
N GLY A 136 -2.90 14.42 15.95
CA GLY A 136 -1.62 13.91 15.50
C GLY A 136 -1.16 14.48 14.18
N VAL A 137 -1.84 15.47 13.61
CA VAL A 137 -1.46 16.11 12.34
C VAL A 137 -0.71 17.41 12.66
N PHE A 138 0.42 17.63 12.00
CA PHE A 138 1.34 18.76 12.28
C PHE A 138 1.34 19.83 11.18
N VAL A 139 0.43 19.71 10.22
CA VAL A 139 0.28 20.61 9.07
C VAL A 139 -1.17 21.07 8.94
N GLU A 140 -1.39 22.18 8.28
CA GLU A 140 -2.72 22.76 8.01
C GLU A 140 -3.05 22.69 6.51
N ILE A 141 -4.35 22.79 6.17
CA ILE A 141 -4.78 22.86 4.77
C ILE A 141 -4.19 24.14 4.14
N GLY A 142 -3.54 23.97 2.99
CA GLY A 142 -2.82 25.02 2.25
C GLY A 142 -1.33 25.07 2.52
N ASP A 143 -0.80 24.29 3.48
CA ASP A 143 0.63 24.21 3.71
C ASP A 143 1.36 23.50 2.56
N GLU A 144 2.53 24.03 2.19
CA GLU A 144 3.47 23.40 1.28
C GLU A 144 4.46 22.54 2.08
N VAL A 145 4.45 21.24 1.84
CA VAL A 145 5.34 20.27 2.52
C VAL A 145 6.46 19.82 1.60
N LYS A 146 7.63 19.55 2.20
CA LYS A 146 8.80 19.00 1.49
C LYS A 146 8.88 17.49 1.67
N GLN A 147 9.43 16.80 0.68
CA GLN A 147 9.77 15.37 0.79
C GLN A 147 10.61 15.12 2.06
N GLY A 148 10.17 14.18 2.89
CA GLY A 148 10.81 13.83 4.16
C GLY A 148 10.41 14.69 5.36
N GLU A 149 9.62 15.74 5.16
CA GLU A 149 9.10 16.57 6.25
C GLU A 149 8.13 15.77 7.13
N ILE A 150 8.22 15.91 8.45
CA ILE A 150 7.29 15.26 9.39
C ILE A 150 5.96 16.00 9.32
N ILE A 151 4.90 15.28 8.95
CA ILE A 151 3.55 15.84 8.75
C ILE A 151 2.56 15.39 9.82
N GLY A 152 2.94 14.41 10.65
CA GLY A 152 2.10 13.90 11.73
C GLY A 152 2.64 12.61 12.33
N ILE A 153 1.80 11.96 13.12
CA ILE A 153 2.12 10.71 13.82
C ILE A 153 1.07 9.63 13.59
N SER A 154 1.53 8.39 13.48
CA SER A 154 0.68 7.20 13.35
C SER A 154 -0.21 7.02 14.59
N GLY A 155 -1.39 6.45 14.39
CA GLY A 155 -2.34 6.10 15.44
C GLY A 155 -3.04 4.78 15.12
N SER A 156 -4.30 4.69 15.55
CA SER A 156 -5.20 3.58 15.22
C SER A 156 -6.64 4.03 15.03
N SER A 157 -6.86 5.30 14.68
CA SER A 157 -8.18 5.82 14.31
C SER A 157 -8.74 5.08 13.10
N GLY A 158 -10.06 5.06 12.95
CA GLY A 158 -10.73 4.35 11.87
C GLY A 158 -10.86 2.86 12.15
N TYR A 159 -11.03 2.08 11.08
CA TYR A 159 -11.11 0.62 11.15
C TYR A 159 -9.73 -0.01 10.95
N THR A 160 -9.06 -0.36 12.05
CA THR A 160 -7.70 -0.95 12.05
C THR A 160 -7.65 -2.36 12.64
N GLU A 161 -8.79 -2.90 13.06
CA GLU A 161 -8.90 -4.13 13.86
C GLU A 161 -8.02 -4.10 15.13
N TYR A 162 -7.96 -2.94 15.79
CA TYR A 162 -7.16 -2.68 16.99
C TYR A 162 -5.64 -2.90 16.79
N ARG A 163 -5.15 -2.82 15.55
CA ARG A 163 -3.73 -2.95 15.21
C ARG A 163 -3.21 -1.64 14.62
N PRO A 164 -2.45 -0.84 15.39
CA PRO A 164 -1.85 0.39 14.89
C PRO A 164 -0.98 0.15 13.66
N HIS A 165 -1.19 0.96 12.63
CA HIS A 165 -0.40 0.97 11.42
C HIS A 165 -0.65 2.28 10.67
N LEU A 166 0.26 2.63 9.77
CA LEU A 166 -0.01 3.60 8.72
C LEU A 166 -0.56 2.84 7.51
N HIS A 167 -1.74 3.24 7.03
CA HIS A 167 -2.19 2.89 5.68
C HIS A 167 -1.84 4.04 4.74
N PHE A 168 -1.17 3.73 3.64
CA PHE A 168 -0.64 4.71 2.70
C PHE A 168 -0.92 4.33 1.25
N HIS A 169 -1.29 5.31 0.43
CA HIS A 169 -1.40 5.15 -1.02
C HIS A 169 -1.30 6.48 -1.77
N ILE A 170 -1.14 6.39 -3.09
CA ILE A 170 -1.31 7.51 -4.02
C ILE A 170 -2.56 7.26 -4.85
N THR A 171 -3.41 8.28 -5.02
CA THR A 171 -4.53 8.25 -5.97
C THR A 171 -4.17 8.93 -7.28
N GLU A 172 -4.92 8.57 -8.33
CA GLU A 172 -5.01 9.40 -9.53
C GLU A 172 -5.50 10.82 -9.17
N LYS A 173 -5.25 11.76 -10.09
CA LYS A 173 -5.69 13.15 -9.94
C LYS A 173 -7.20 13.28 -9.84
N GLU A 174 -7.67 14.31 -9.14
CA GLU A 174 -9.10 14.58 -9.06
C GLU A 174 -9.72 14.86 -10.44
N HIS A 175 -10.94 14.37 -10.62
CA HIS A 175 -11.80 14.61 -11.79
C HIS A 175 -13.26 14.35 -11.39
N ASP A 176 -14.23 14.59 -12.28
CA ASP A 176 -15.67 14.53 -11.95
C ASP A 176 -16.13 13.28 -11.18
N THR A 177 -15.46 12.15 -11.41
CA THR A 177 -15.74 10.88 -10.73
C THR A 177 -14.75 10.52 -9.62
N CYS A 178 -13.61 11.20 -9.48
CA CYS A 178 -12.64 11.02 -8.39
C CYS A 178 -12.53 12.33 -7.61
N GLN A 179 -13.17 12.38 -6.46
CA GLN A 179 -13.07 13.52 -5.55
C GLN A 179 -12.70 13.00 -4.16
N LEU A 180 -11.56 13.46 -3.64
CA LEU A 180 -11.19 13.24 -2.24
C LEU A 180 -11.97 14.24 -1.40
N SER A 181 -13.19 13.85 -1.07
CA SER A 181 -14.06 14.68 -0.24
C SER A 181 -14.02 14.22 1.20
N LEU A 182 -13.83 15.17 2.10
CA LEU A 182 -14.53 15.12 3.39
C LEU A 182 -16.01 15.32 3.04
N HIS A 183 -16.81 14.24 3.06
CA HIS A 183 -18.24 14.46 3.08
C HIS A 183 -18.57 15.13 4.42
N GLU A 184 -18.82 16.44 4.40
CA GLU A 184 -19.43 17.15 5.53
C GLU A 184 -20.88 16.65 5.66
N GLN A 185 -21.04 15.55 6.38
CA GLN A 185 -22.29 15.28 7.08
C GLN A 185 -22.12 15.80 8.51
N PRO A 186 -23.15 16.43 9.09
CA PRO A 186 -23.08 16.85 10.49
C PRO A 186 -22.78 15.60 11.33
N ASN A 187 -21.57 15.55 11.90
CA ASN A 187 -21.02 14.49 12.76
C ASN A 187 -20.42 13.24 12.09
N THR A 188 -20.19 13.19 10.76
CA THR A 188 -19.36 12.14 10.15
C THR A 188 -18.49 12.70 9.02
N SER A 189 -17.23 13.01 9.31
CA SER A 189 -16.21 13.22 8.28
C SER A 189 -15.78 11.86 7.75
N LYS A 190 -16.51 11.37 6.75
CA LYS A 190 -16.18 10.11 6.10
C LYS A 190 -15.08 10.33 5.07
N TYR A 191 -13.90 9.78 5.32
CA TYR A 191 -12.92 9.55 4.26
C TYR A 191 -13.56 8.70 3.15
N SER A 192 -13.53 9.19 1.91
CA SER A 192 -14.21 8.56 0.78
C SER A 192 -13.36 8.60 -0.48
N LEU A 193 -12.89 7.43 -0.92
CA LEU A 193 -12.25 7.21 -2.22
C LEU A 193 -13.27 7.10 -3.36
N LYS A 194 -14.34 7.89 -3.35
CA LYS A 194 -15.42 7.72 -4.32
C LYS A 194 -14.89 7.97 -5.73
N GLY A 195 -14.75 6.87 -6.46
CA GLY A 195 -14.24 6.79 -7.84
C GLY A 195 -12.78 7.19 -8.05
N CYS A 196 -12.01 7.42 -6.98
CA CYS A 196 -10.55 7.55 -7.06
C CYS A 196 -9.88 6.17 -7.05
N LYS A 197 -9.11 5.87 -8.10
CA LYS A 197 -8.26 4.68 -8.13
C LYS A 197 -6.90 5.00 -7.53
N THR A 198 -6.36 4.05 -6.77
CA THR A 198 -4.93 4.07 -6.44
C THR A 198 -4.08 3.78 -7.66
N ILE A 199 -2.84 4.27 -7.67
CA ILE A 199 -1.86 4.05 -8.73
C ILE A 199 -0.64 3.28 -8.22
N PRO A 200 -0.01 2.43 -9.06
CA PRO A 200 1.19 1.70 -8.69
C PRO A 200 2.36 2.67 -8.45
N ILE A 201 2.99 2.58 -7.28
CA ILE A 201 4.19 3.36 -6.96
C ILE A 201 5.25 2.49 -6.29
N THR A 202 6.48 2.99 -6.32
CA THR A 202 7.65 2.43 -5.64
C THR A 202 8.35 3.52 -4.83
N PHE A 203 9.41 3.20 -4.08
CA PHE A 203 10.11 4.16 -3.24
C PHE A 203 11.62 4.16 -3.56
N LYS A 204 12.19 5.32 -3.92
CA LYS A 204 13.61 5.43 -4.28
C LYS A 204 14.58 5.23 -3.14
N ASN A 205 14.12 5.44 -1.91
CA ASN A 205 14.93 5.33 -0.71
C ASN A 205 14.65 4.07 0.11
N ALA A 206 13.98 3.08 -0.46
CA ALA A 206 13.75 1.80 0.20
C ALA A 206 14.96 0.87 0.03
N GLU A 207 15.39 0.27 1.13
CA GLU A 207 16.33 -0.85 1.14
C GLU A 207 15.63 -2.09 1.73
N PRO A 208 15.51 -3.21 0.99
CA PRO A 208 15.99 -3.43 -0.39
C PRO A 208 15.19 -2.65 -1.46
N GLN A 209 15.79 -2.43 -2.63
CA GLN A 209 15.16 -1.71 -3.76
C GLN A 209 14.25 -2.61 -4.62
N ASP A 210 13.28 -3.28 -4.00
CA ASP A 210 12.30 -4.07 -4.75
C ASP A 210 11.32 -3.17 -5.51
N THR A 211 10.93 -3.58 -6.73
CA THR A 211 9.98 -2.86 -7.60
C THR A 211 8.80 -3.79 -7.92
N PRO A 212 7.64 -3.66 -7.25
CA PRO A 212 7.37 -2.84 -6.06
C PRO A 212 7.87 -3.47 -4.74
N PRO A 213 7.76 -2.74 -3.60
CA PRO A 213 7.83 -3.35 -2.29
C PRO A 213 6.90 -4.57 -2.14
N ILE A 214 7.42 -5.62 -1.53
CA ILE A 214 6.81 -6.94 -1.41
C ILE A 214 6.23 -7.11 -0.01
N GLN A 215 4.97 -7.52 0.05
CA GLN A 215 4.31 -7.86 1.30
C GLN A 215 5.12 -8.90 2.11
N GLY A 216 5.26 -8.68 3.41
CA GLY A 216 6.01 -9.54 4.32
C GLY A 216 7.52 -9.23 4.39
N LYS A 217 8.06 -8.39 3.50
CA LYS A 217 9.46 -7.93 3.59
C LYS A 217 9.57 -6.63 4.41
N ILE A 218 10.73 -6.45 5.04
CA ILE A 218 11.13 -5.24 5.77
C ILE A 218 11.82 -4.29 4.80
N TYR A 219 11.46 -3.01 4.88
CA TYR A 219 12.09 -1.93 4.11
C TYR A 219 12.58 -0.82 5.04
N LYS A 220 13.84 -0.45 4.87
CA LYS A 220 14.48 0.68 5.57
C LYS A 220 14.50 1.92 4.70
N ALA A 221 14.20 3.08 5.28
CA ALA A 221 14.39 4.38 4.63
C ALA A 221 15.85 4.82 4.77
N VAL A 222 16.59 4.99 3.66
CA VAL A 222 18.05 5.20 3.71
C VAL A 222 18.52 6.62 3.37
N THR A 223 17.81 7.32 2.49
CA THR A 223 18.15 8.68 2.02
C THR A 223 16.88 9.46 1.66
N PHE A 224 16.99 10.76 1.35
CA PHE A 224 15.95 11.50 0.63
C PHE A 224 16.43 11.72 -0.81
#